data_AF-A0A1S3QET5-F1
#
_entry.id   AF-A0A1S3QET5-F1
#
_cell.length_a   1.000
_cell.length_b   1.000
_cell.length_c   1.000
_cell.angle_alpha   90.00
_cell.angle_beta   90.00
_cell.angle_gamma   90.00
#
_symmetry.space_group_name_H-M   'P 1'
#
loop_
_entity.id
_entity.type
_entity.pdbx_description
1 polymer ?
#
loop_
_entity_poly.entity_id
_entity_poly.type
_entity_poly.pdbx_seq_one_letter_code
_entity_poly.pdbx_strand_id
1 'polypeptide(L)'
;MTEHGETSDTGSILPVRRRDSKELPPYMGGETSDTDPTLPLRRRNSMELHPPDMGGESSSPDSPVSPSVSELRLVLLGRTGAGRSAVGNTILGREEFGAQASLSVVTQRSKRREGDVCGRRLVLVDTPDWFCPGLSLEEMRQDVGLCVHLSAPGPHAFLLVIPVEPSKGEDRGELERIEEMFGEGCWEHTVILFTHDDGLKEQSIE
;
A
#
# COMPACT_ATOMS: atom_id res chain seq x y z
N MET A 1 26.05 -42.00 -52.16
CA MET A 1 26.51 -43.22 -51.48
C MET A 1 26.58 -42.87 -50.01
N THR A 2 25.77 -43.33 -49.07
CA THR A 2 24.68 -44.32 -48.95
C THR A 2 24.15 -44.03 -47.53
N GLU A 3 22.94 -43.49 -47.36
CA GLU A 3 21.72 -44.14 -46.86
C GLU A 3 21.78 -44.97 -45.55
N HIS A 4 20.64 -44.90 -44.83
CA HIS A 4 20.11 -45.64 -43.66
C HIS A 4 20.35 -45.00 -42.27
N GLY A 5 19.35 -44.77 -41.41
CA GLY A 5 17.89 -45.00 -41.38
C GLY A 5 17.31 -44.24 -40.15
N GLU A 6 16.17 -43.54 -40.25
CA GLU A 6 14.78 -44.01 -39.99
C GLU A 6 14.60 -44.70 -38.62
N THR A 7 13.98 -44.04 -37.62
CA THR A 7 12.54 -43.88 -37.25
C THR A 7 12.26 -44.68 -35.97
N SER A 8 11.52 -44.08 -35.03
CA SER A 8 10.44 -44.74 -34.24
C SER A 8 9.89 -43.75 -33.20
N ASP A 9 8.69 -43.29 -33.50
CA ASP A 9 7.74 -42.61 -32.64
C ASP A 9 7.10 -43.62 -31.66
N THR A 10 6.98 -43.27 -30.38
CA THR A 10 6.00 -43.89 -29.47
C THR A 10 5.56 -42.88 -28.43
N GLY A 11 4.34 -42.37 -28.58
CA GLY A 11 3.64 -41.57 -27.58
C GLY A 11 3.19 -42.38 -26.35
N SER A 12 2.99 -41.67 -25.24
CA SER A 12 2.10 -42.05 -24.14
C SER A 12 1.64 -40.77 -23.43
N ILE A 13 0.51 -40.22 -23.88
CA ILE A 13 -0.82 -40.27 -23.23
C ILE A 13 -0.81 -39.77 -21.77
N LEU A 14 -1.26 -38.52 -21.63
CA LEU A 14 -1.77 -37.94 -20.38
C LEU A 14 -3.06 -38.65 -19.95
N PRO A 15 -3.23 -39.05 -18.68
CA PRO A 15 -4.54 -39.47 -18.20
C PRO A 15 -5.39 -38.25 -17.82
N VAL A 16 -6.41 -37.96 -18.64
CA VAL A 16 -7.62 -37.26 -18.22
C VAL A 16 -8.43 -38.23 -17.35
N ARG A 17 -8.66 -37.89 -16.08
CA ARG A 17 -9.77 -38.44 -15.29
C ARG A 17 -10.69 -37.33 -14.84
N ARG A 18 -11.96 -37.45 -15.23
CA ARG A 18 -13.06 -36.56 -14.85
C ARG A 18 -13.64 -36.96 -13.49
N ARG A 19 -13.98 -35.90 -12.73
CA ARG A 19 -14.94 -35.72 -11.62
C ARG A 19 -15.62 -36.95 -11.02
N ASP A 20 -15.68 -37.00 -9.69
CA ASP A 20 -16.96 -36.82 -8.98
C ASP A 20 -16.80 -36.40 -7.51
N SER A 21 -17.60 -35.38 -7.15
CA SER A 21 -18.36 -35.14 -5.92
C SER A 21 -17.80 -35.40 -4.50
N LYS A 22 -17.81 -34.29 -3.72
CA LYS A 22 -18.23 -34.12 -2.29
C LYS A 22 -18.10 -35.31 -1.35
N GLU A 23 -17.40 -35.13 -0.23
CA GLU A 23 -17.92 -35.39 1.15
C GLU A 23 -17.15 -34.54 2.19
N LEU A 24 -17.90 -33.72 2.95
CA LEU A 24 -17.49 -33.11 4.21
C LEU A 24 -17.91 -34.04 5.35
N PRO A 25 -17.13 -34.17 6.45
CA PRO A 25 -17.61 -34.87 7.64
C PRO A 25 -18.68 -34.04 8.38
N PRO A 26 -19.69 -34.70 8.98
CA PRO A 26 -20.81 -34.04 9.65
C PRO A 26 -20.41 -33.55 11.05
N TYR A 27 -20.77 -32.30 11.37
CA TYR A 27 -20.75 -31.78 12.73
C TYR A 27 -22.06 -32.18 13.42
N MET A 28 -21.95 -32.77 14.62
CA MET A 28 -23.07 -33.27 15.39
C MET A 28 -24.05 -32.14 15.78
N GLY A 29 -25.30 -32.28 15.34
CA GLY A 29 -26.46 -31.64 15.96
C GLY A 29 -27.05 -32.57 17.01
N GLY A 30 -27.19 -32.07 18.24
CA GLY A 30 -27.99 -32.69 19.29
C GLY A 30 -29.24 -31.85 19.51
N GLU A 31 -30.40 -32.48 19.32
CA GLU A 31 -31.71 -31.99 19.76
C GLU A 31 -32.20 -32.93 20.89
N THR A 32 -32.66 -32.36 22.00
CA THR A 32 -33.82 -32.82 22.79
C THR A 32 -34.35 -31.57 23.50
N SER A 33 -35.50 -31.03 23.08
CA SER A 33 -36.83 -31.23 23.69
C SER A 33 -36.93 -30.54 25.09
N ASP A 34 -37.93 -29.75 25.47
CA ASP A 34 -39.35 -29.72 25.16
C ASP A 34 -39.99 -28.38 25.63
N THR A 35 -41.15 -28.06 25.04
CA THR A 35 -42.33 -27.32 25.60
C THR A 35 -42.27 -25.83 25.97
N ASP A 36 -42.78 -24.97 25.07
CA ASP A 36 -44.10 -24.25 25.06
C ASP A 36 -44.78 -23.80 26.41
N PRO A 37 -45.70 -22.81 26.46
CA PRO A 37 -45.49 -21.35 26.43
C PRO A 37 -46.29 -20.54 27.51
N THR A 38 -46.07 -19.22 27.51
CA THR A 38 -47.01 -18.10 27.84
C THR A 38 -47.39 -17.69 29.28
N LEU A 39 -47.27 -16.35 29.49
CA LEU A 39 -48.09 -15.36 30.25
C LEU A 39 -47.37 -14.64 31.43
N PRO A 40 -47.78 -13.40 31.82
CA PRO A 40 -47.85 -12.17 31.03
C PRO A 40 -47.29 -10.91 31.77
N LEU A 41 -47.23 -9.79 31.04
CA LEU A 41 -46.93 -8.43 31.52
C LEU A 41 -47.82 -7.98 32.70
N ARG A 42 -47.23 -7.42 33.76
CA ARG A 42 -47.90 -6.41 34.60
C ARG A 42 -46.98 -5.28 35.08
N ARG A 43 -47.37 -4.08 34.66
CA ARG A 43 -46.95 -2.75 35.10
C ARG A 43 -47.39 -2.49 36.54
N ARG A 44 -46.53 -1.86 37.37
CA ARG A 44 -46.94 -0.82 38.33
C ARG A 44 -45.74 -0.07 38.91
N ASN A 45 -45.85 1.25 38.88
CA ASN A 45 -45.02 2.24 39.59
C ASN A 45 -45.09 2.06 41.12
N SER A 46 -44.03 2.41 41.87
CA SER A 46 -43.98 3.61 42.74
C SER A 46 -42.78 3.60 43.72
N MET A 47 -42.32 4.82 44.03
CA MET A 47 -41.62 5.33 45.23
C MET A 47 -40.09 5.52 45.21
N GLU A 48 -39.76 6.76 45.56
CA GLU A 48 -38.50 7.51 45.60
C GLU A 48 -37.47 7.00 46.60
N LEU A 49 -36.17 7.20 46.31
CA LEU A 49 -35.14 7.49 47.33
C LEU A 49 -34.04 8.43 46.76
N HIS A 50 -34.01 9.65 47.32
CA HIS A 50 -32.93 10.66 47.48
C HIS A 50 -31.82 10.89 46.43
N PRO A 51 -31.50 12.17 46.10
CA PRO A 51 -30.31 12.52 45.33
C PRO A 51 -29.06 12.59 46.23
N PRO A 52 -27.89 12.10 45.80
CA PRO A 52 -26.63 12.45 46.44
C PRO A 52 -26.12 13.81 45.92
N ASP A 53 -25.64 14.59 46.89
CA ASP A 53 -25.16 15.96 46.82
C ASP A 53 -23.69 16.05 46.34
N MET A 54 -23.38 17.20 45.73
CA MET A 54 -22.10 17.85 45.38
C MET A 54 -20.77 17.08 45.54
N GLY A 55 -20.14 16.81 44.40
CA GLY A 55 -18.68 16.73 44.26
C GLY A 55 -18.22 17.63 43.12
N GLY A 56 -17.95 18.91 43.42
CA GLY A 56 -17.34 19.83 42.47
C GLY A 56 -15.87 19.47 42.25
N GLU A 57 -15.57 18.80 41.15
CA GLU A 57 -14.21 18.71 40.65
C GLU A 57 -13.85 20.03 39.93
N SER A 58 -12.90 20.74 40.52
CA SER A 58 -12.29 21.93 39.94
C SER A 58 -11.61 21.54 38.63
N SER A 59 -12.25 21.88 37.50
CA SER A 59 -11.58 21.90 36.20
C SER A 59 -10.48 22.97 36.26
N SER A 60 -9.25 22.50 36.43
CA SER A 60 -8.07 23.34 36.22
C SER A 60 -8.05 23.79 34.76
N PRO A 61 -7.68 25.04 34.46
CA PRO A 61 -7.72 25.58 33.12
C PRO A 61 -6.73 24.84 32.22
N ASP A 62 -7.18 24.60 30.99
CA ASP A 62 -6.47 23.98 29.88
C ASP A 62 -4.95 24.21 29.94
N SER A 63 -4.18 23.14 30.11
CA SER A 63 -2.82 23.11 29.59
C SER A 63 -2.91 23.45 28.10
N PRO A 64 -2.08 24.38 27.57
CA PRO A 64 -2.08 24.66 26.15
C PRO A 64 -1.81 23.36 25.42
N VAL A 65 -2.82 22.85 24.71
CA VAL A 65 -2.66 21.77 23.76
C VAL A 65 -1.67 22.31 22.73
N SER A 66 -0.41 21.94 22.88
CA SER A 66 0.59 22.12 21.83
C SER A 66 -0.04 21.58 20.55
N PRO A 67 -0.04 22.32 19.43
CA PRO A 67 -0.64 21.82 18.20
C PRO A 67 -0.04 20.44 17.96
N SER A 68 -0.88 19.40 17.96
CA SER A 68 -0.45 18.07 17.61
C SER A 68 0.16 18.20 16.23
N VAL A 69 1.49 18.07 16.12
CA VAL A 69 2.12 18.27 14.83
C VAL A 69 1.73 17.07 13.98
N SER A 70 0.73 17.26 13.12
CA SER A 70 0.14 16.21 12.31
C SER A 70 1.24 15.55 11.47
N GLU A 71 1.34 14.22 11.57
CA GLU A 71 2.26 13.43 10.76
C GLU A 71 1.97 13.62 9.28
N LEU A 72 2.99 13.91 8.47
CA LEU A 72 2.92 13.91 7.01
C LEU A 72 3.32 12.53 6.48
N ARG A 73 2.63 12.03 5.46
CA ARG A 73 2.86 10.70 4.85
C ARG A 73 2.99 10.87 3.35
N LEU A 74 4.15 10.51 2.80
CA LEU A 74 4.49 10.67 1.39
C LEU A 74 4.86 9.32 0.80
N VAL A 75 4.50 9.09 -0.46
CA VAL A 75 4.90 7.90 -1.23
C VAL A 75 5.77 8.38 -2.40
N LEU A 76 6.97 7.83 -2.54
CA LEU A 76 7.84 8.10 -3.67
C LEU A 76 7.51 7.15 -4.83
N LEU A 77 7.26 7.71 -6.00
CA LEU A 77 7.02 7.00 -7.26
C LEU A 77 8.05 7.43 -8.30
N GLY A 78 8.27 6.59 -9.31
CA GLY A 78 9.13 6.87 -10.45
C GLY A 78 10.00 5.67 -10.82
N ARG A 79 10.63 5.76 -11.99
CA ARG A 79 11.47 4.71 -12.55
C ARG A 79 12.80 4.54 -11.84
N THR A 80 13.43 3.38 -12.08
CA THR A 80 14.83 3.14 -11.74
C THR A 80 15.69 4.22 -12.40
N GLY A 81 16.56 4.86 -11.62
CA GLY A 81 17.42 5.94 -12.12
C GLY A 81 16.78 7.34 -12.08
N ALA A 82 15.48 7.49 -11.80
CA ALA A 82 14.84 8.80 -11.68
C ALA A 82 15.31 9.62 -10.46
N GLY A 83 16.16 9.06 -9.58
CA GLY A 83 16.69 9.79 -8.43
C GLY A 83 15.80 9.75 -7.18
N ARG A 84 14.80 8.88 -7.12
CA ARG A 84 13.89 8.73 -5.96
C ARG A 84 14.61 8.54 -4.62
N SER A 85 15.62 7.67 -4.57
CA SER A 85 16.40 7.43 -3.36
C SER A 85 17.16 8.69 -2.92
N ALA A 86 17.72 9.45 -3.87
CA ALA A 86 18.39 10.71 -3.60
C ALA A 86 17.40 11.76 -3.08
N VAL A 87 16.23 11.89 -3.72
CA VAL A 87 15.11 12.71 -3.25
C VAL A 87 14.72 12.34 -1.83
N GLY A 88 14.58 11.04 -1.53
CA GLY A 88 14.20 10.58 -0.21
C GLY A 88 15.24 10.91 0.87
N ASN A 89 16.53 10.76 0.56
CA ASN A 89 17.62 11.18 1.43
C ASN A 89 17.60 12.70 1.66
N THR A 90 17.38 13.49 0.60
CA THR A 90 17.28 14.95 0.69
C THR A 90 16.11 15.38 1.55
N ILE A 91 14.92 14.78 1.36
CA ILE A 91 13.72 15.07 2.15
C ILE A 91 13.95 14.73 3.64
N LEU A 92 14.57 13.58 3.93
CA LEU A 92 14.83 13.14 5.31
C LEU A 92 16.05 13.82 5.95
N GLY A 93 16.84 14.58 5.18
CA GLY A 93 18.07 15.24 5.62
C GLY A 93 19.19 14.29 6.04
N ARG A 94 19.17 13.02 5.60
CA ARG A 94 20.16 11.99 5.96
C ARG A 94 20.18 10.83 4.96
N GLU A 95 21.28 10.08 4.94
CA GLU A 95 21.41 8.87 4.13
C GLU A 95 20.66 7.68 4.74
N GLU A 96 19.50 7.37 4.18
CA GLU A 96 18.59 6.30 4.65
C GLU A 96 18.25 5.30 3.54
N PHE A 97 18.32 5.75 2.29
CA PHE A 97 18.17 4.96 1.08
C PHE A 97 19.59 4.61 0.62
N GLY A 98 20.06 3.41 0.98
CA GLY A 98 21.40 2.96 0.63
C GLY A 98 21.65 3.00 -0.89
N ALA A 99 22.88 3.31 -1.30
CA ALA A 99 23.33 3.39 -2.70
C ALA A 99 23.34 2.04 -3.45
N GLN A 100 22.53 1.07 -3.01
CA GLN A 100 22.43 -0.22 -3.65
C GLN A 100 21.60 -0.09 -4.92
N ALA A 101 22.30 0.23 -6.01
CA ALA A 101 21.97 -0.25 -7.34
C ALA A 101 21.95 -1.79 -7.29
N SER A 102 20.93 -2.38 -6.67
CA SER A 102 20.76 -3.82 -6.67
C SER A 102 20.48 -4.22 -8.11
N LEU A 103 21.46 -4.85 -8.74
CA LEU A 103 21.45 -5.32 -10.14
C LEU A 103 20.30 -6.30 -10.46
N SER A 104 19.45 -6.65 -9.49
CA SER A 104 18.19 -7.36 -9.70
C SER A 104 16.99 -6.44 -9.45
N VAL A 105 16.38 -5.97 -10.53
CA VAL A 105 15.10 -5.23 -10.54
C VAL A 105 13.96 -6.03 -9.88
N VAL A 106 14.13 -7.35 -9.75
CA VAL A 106 13.08 -8.32 -9.35
C VAL A 106 12.83 -8.39 -7.83
N THR A 107 13.67 -7.81 -6.96
CA THR A 107 13.57 -8.07 -5.50
C THR A 107 13.34 -6.85 -4.62
N GLN A 108 13.11 -5.66 -5.18
CA GLN A 108 12.81 -4.50 -4.34
C GLN A 108 11.34 -4.50 -3.93
N ARG A 109 11.09 -4.27 -2.63
CA ARG A 109 9.76 -4.15 -2.01
C ARG A 109 9.63 -2.77 -1.39
N SER A 110 8.39 -2.30 -1.25
CA SER A 110 8.09 -1.03 -0.59
C SER A 110 8.62 -0.98 0.85
N LYS A 111 9.18 0.17 1.25
CA LYS A 111 9.82 0.36 2.56
C LYS A 111 9.37 1.67 3.19
N ARG A 112 8.96 1.59 4.45
CA ARG A 112 8.65 2.75 5.28
C ARG A 112 9.92 3.33 5.89
N ARG A 113 10.05 4.65 5.83
CA ARG A 113 11.07 5.47 6.50
C ARG A 113 10.37 6.56 7.28
N GLU A 114 10.96 6.96 8.40
CA GLU A 114 10.38 7.98 9.28
C GLU A 114 11.44 9.00 9.67
N GLY A 115 11.06 10.25 9.90
CA GLY A 115 11.96 11.27 10.41
C GLY A 115 11.20 12.49 10.91
N ASP A 116 11.89 13.39 11.60
CA ASP A 116 11.39 14.73 11.85
C ASP A 116 11.98 15.69 10.82
N VAL A 117 11.13 16.42 10.11
CA VAL A 117 11.52 17.39 9.09
C VAL A 117 10.78 18.68 9.37
N CYS A 118 11.52 19.78 9.58
CA CYS A 118 10.95 21.09 9.91
C CYS A 118 9.99 21.06 11.12
N GLY A 119 10.29 20.23 12.14
CA GLY A 119 9.47 20.10 13.34
C GLY A 119 8.20 19.28 13.15
N ARG A 120 8.03 18.60 12.01
CA ARG A 120 6.89 17.73 11.69
C ARG A 120 7.38 16.29 11.48
N ARG A 121 6.68 15.33 12.10
CA ARG A 121 6.88 13.90 11.82
C ARG A 121 6.53 13.60 10.37
N LEU A 122 7.45 12.99 9.66
CA LEU A 122 7.32 12.55 8.29
C LEU A 122 7.43 11.03 8.23
N VAL A 123 6.53 10.42 7.48
CA VAL A 123 6.62 9.05 6.96
C VAL A 123 6.84 9.14 5.45
N LEU A 124 7.87 8.47 4.97
CA LEU A 124 8.21 8.38 3.56
C LEU A 124 8.22 6.91 3.16
N VAL A 125 7.37 6.53 2.21
CA VAL A 125 7.33 5.17 1.66
C VAL A 125 8.10 5.17 0.34
N ASP A 126 9.22 4.45 0.33
CA ASP A 126 9.93 4.11 -0.90
C ASP A 126 9.24 2.92 -1.55
N THR A 127 8.96 3.00 -2.85
CA THR A 127 8.38 1.91 -3.65
C THR A 127 9.44 1.24 -4.55
N PRO A 128 9.21 0.11 -5.20
CA PRO A 128 10.03 -0.34 -6.32
C PRO A 128 9.64 0.40 -7.62
N ASP A 129 10.34 0.09 -8.70
CA ASP A 129 9.99 0.57 -10.04
C ASP A 129 8.81 -0.23 -10.62
N TRP A 130 7.59 0.21 -10.32
CA TRP A 130 6.35 -0.37 -10.86
C TRP A 130 6.18 -0.16 -12.38
N PHE A 131 7.02 0.68 -12.99
CA PHE A 131 6.97 1.01 -14.41
C PHE A 131 7.89 0.10 -15.24
N CYS A 132 8.73 -0.70 -14.59
CA CYS A 132 9.60 -1.64 -15.26
C CYS A 132 8.79 -2.69 -16.06
N PRO A 133 9.07 -2.88 -17.36
CA PRO A 133 8.43 -3.93 -18.17
C PRO A 133 8.69 -5.36 -17.66
N GLY A 134 9.75 -5.57 -16.88
CA GLY A 134 10.12 -6.87 -16.33
C GLY A 134 9.38 -7.26 -15.05
N LEU A 135 8.55 -6.36 -14.48
CA LEU A 135 7.78 -6.64 -13.28
C LEU A 135 6.43 -7.27 -13.64
N SER A 136 6.08 -8.40 -13.03
CA SER A 136 4.76 -8.99 -13.26
C SER A 136 3.64 -8.17 -12.58
N LEU A 137 2.44 -8.21 -13.17
CA LEU A 137 1.25 -7.56 -12.59
C LEU A 137 0.95 -8.05 -11.17
N GLU A 138 1.21 -9.33 -10.88
CA GLU A 138 1.02 -9.90 -9.55
C GLU A 138 2.01 -9.32 -8.53
N GLU A 139 3.30 -9.29 -8.86
CA GLU A 139 4.32 -8.70 -7.99
C GLU A 139 4.06 -7.21 -7.74
N MET A 140 3.68 -6.48 -8.78
CA MET A 140 3.27 -5.08 -8.67
C MET A 140 2.10 -4.92 -7.69
N ARG A 141 1.01 -5.68 -7.88
CA ARG A 141 -0.17 -5.58 -7.00
C ARG A 141 0.12 -5.96 -5.55
N GLN A 142 0.94 -6.98 -5.32
CA GLN A 142 1.37 -7.35 -3.97
C GLN A 142 2.12 -6.20 -3.29
N ASP A 143 2.99 -5.52 -4.03
CA ASP A 143 3.77 -4.43 -3.49
C ASP A 143 2.95 -3.13 -3.33
N VAL A 144 2.01 -2.84 -4.23
CA VAL A 144 1.02 -1.77 -4.05
C VAL A 144 0.22 -2.00 -2.77
N GLY A 145 -0.21 -3.24 -2.50
CA GLY A 145 -0.88 -3.60 -1.24
C GLY A 145 0.00 -3.34 -0.01
N LEU A 146 1.29 -3.65 -0.09
CA LEU A 146 2.26 -3.31 0.96
C LEU A 146 2.41 -1.78 1.11
N CYS A 147 2.51 -1.03 0.02
CA CYS A 147 2.59 0.43 0.04
C CYS A 147 1.36 1.05 0.71
N VAL A 148 0.15 0.57 0.40
CA VAL A 148 -1.10 1.02 1.04
C VAL A 148 -1.06 0.75 2.55
N HIS A 149 -0.58 -0.42 2.96
CA HIS A 149 -0.43 -0.75 4.38
C HIS A 149 0.59 0.18 5.08
N LEU A 150 1.75 0.42 4.45
CA LEU A 150 2.81 1.27 5.00
C LEU A 150 2.45 2.76 5.04
N SER A 151 1.49 3.19 4.23
CA SER A 151 1.00 4.58 4.15
C SER A 151 -0.30 4.82 4.91
N ALA A 152 -0.85 3.81 5.60
CA ALA A 152 -2.10 3.92 6.35
C ALA A 152 -2.12 5.10 7.34
N PRO A 153 -3.27 5.81 7.51
CA PRO A 153 -4.58 5.57 6.88
C PRO A 153 -4.67 5.91 5.38
N GLY A 154 -3.60 6.43 4.79
CA GLY A 154 -3.48 6.79 3.38
C GLY A 154 -2.41 7.87 3.20
N PRO A 155 -1.76 7.98 2.03
CA PRO A 155 -0.78 9.03 1.80
C PRO A 155 -1.46 10.41 1.77
N HIS A 156 -0.71 11.44 2.17
CA HIS A 156 -1.12 12.82 1.95
C HIS A 156 -0.77 13.29 0.54
N ALA A 157 0.36 12.79 0.01
CA ALA A 157 0.75 13.02 -1.36
C ALA A 157 1.58 11.86 -1.91
N PHE A 158 1.47 11.65 -3.23
CA PHE A 158 2.40 10.90 -4.04
C PHE A 158 3.40 11.87 -4.66
N LEU A 159 4.70 11.56 -4.57
CA LEU A 159 5.75 12.30 -5.25
C LEU A 159 6.21 11.51 -6.47
N LEU A 160 5.78 11.93 -7.66
CA LEU A 160 6.20 11.33 -8.92
C LEU A 160 7.51 11.95 -9.37
N VAL A 161 8.59 11.19 -9.26
CA VAL A 161 9.95 11.65 -9.57
C VAL A 161 10.26 11.39 -11.04
N ILE A 162 10.52 12.45 -11.80
CA ILE A 162 10.77 12.41 -13.24
C ILE A 162 12.09 13.14 -13.54
N PRO A 163 13.07 12.52 -14.21
CA PRO A 163 14.27 13.24 -14.65
C PRO A 163 13.91 14.28 -15.73
N VAL A 164 14.58 15.43 -15.72
CA VAL A 164 14.37 16.50 -16.72
C VAL A 164 14.86 16.09 -18.10
N GLU A 165 15.80 15.14 -18.17
CA GLU A 165 16.19 14.57 -19.46
C GLU A 165 15.08 13.68 -20.02
N PRO A 166 14.71 13.82 -21.31
CA PRO A 166 13.58 13.10 -21.87
C PRO A 166 13.76 11.59 -21.76
N SER A 167 12.86 10.93 -21.02
CA SER A 167 12.58 9.53 -21.30
C SER A 167 12.04 9.45 -22.73
N LYS A 168 12.40 8.41 -23.51
CA LYS A 168 11.97 8.28 -24.90
C LYS A 168 10.48 7.90 -24.97
N GLY A 169 9.58 8.83 -24.67
CA GLY A 169 8.13 8.68 -24.82
C GLY A 169 7.48 7.67 -23.87
N GLU A 170 8.13 7.33 -22.75
CA GLU A 170 7.62 6.33 -21.80
C GLU A 170 6.75 6.95 -20.69
N ASP A 171 6.81 8.28 -20.48
CA ASP A 171 6.12 8.96 -19.36
C ASP A 171 4.60 8.79 -19.38
N ARG A 172 3.99 8.69 -20.56
CA ARG A 172 2.53 8.46 -20.70
C ARG A 172 2.09 7.13 -20.11
N GLY A 173 2.89 6.08 -20.30
CA GLY A 173 2.60 4.76 -19.74
C GLY A 173 2.80 4.69 -18.24
N GLU A 174 3.61 5.58 -17.66
CA GLU A 174 3.76 5.70 -16.21
C GLU A 174 2.51 6.28 -15.58
N LEU A 175 1.97 7.34 -16.19
CA LEU A 175 0.75 8.00 -15.72
C LEU A 175 -0.43 7.02 -15.69
N GLU A 176 -0.66 6.29 -16.79
CA GLU A 176 -1.71 5.28 -16.88
C GLU A 176 -1.59 4.20 -15.80
N ARG A 177 -0.37 3.71 -15.52
CA ARG A 177 -0.18 2.71 -14.46
C ARG A 177 -0.49 3.23 -13.06
N ILE A 178 -0.15 4.48 -12.76
CA ILE A 178 -0.46 5.07 -11.44
C ILE A 178 -1.96 5.08 -11.21
N GLU A 179 -2.73 5.46 -12.24
CA GLU A 179 -4.19 5.43 -12.18
C GLU A 179 -4.73 4.01 -12.03
N GLU A 180 -4.17 3.01 -12.71
CA GLU A 180 -4.53 1.60 -12.53
C GLU A 180 -4.27 1.09 -11.09
N MET A 181 -3.24 1.61 -10.41
CA MET A 181 -2.84 1.19 -9.07
C MET A 181 -3.64 1.86 -7.95
N PHE A 182 -3.91 3.17 -8.08
CA PHE A 182 -4.48 3.99 -7.00
C PHE A 182 -5.85 4.60 -7.34
N GLY A 183 -6.33 4.43 -8.57
CA GLY A 183 -7.55 5.04 -9.08
C GLY A 183 -7.36 6.50 -9.52
N GLU A 184 -8.34 7.01 -10.27
CA GLU A 184 -8.34 8.36 -10.85
C GLU A 184 -8.15 9.49 -9.80
N GLY A 185 -8.64 9.29 -8.57
CA GLY A 185 -8.50 10.26 -7.50
C GLY A 185 -7.07 10.48 -6.99
N CYS A 186 -6.10 9.64 -7.38
CA CYS A 186 -4.71 9.79 -6.95
C CYS A 186 -4.05 11.08 -7.47
N TRP A 187 -4.54 11.64 -8.59
CA TRP A 187 -4.01 12.84 -9.21
C TRP A 187 -4.21 14.09 -8.34
N GLU A 188 -5.28 14.15 -7.55
CA GLU A 188 -5.53 15.24 -6.59
C GLU A 188 -4.46 15.31 -5.49
N HIS A 189 -3.73 14.21 -5.28
CA HIS A 189 -2.68 14.06 -4.28
C HIS A 189 -1.30 13.87 -4.91
N THR A 190 -1.15 14.02 -6.22
CA THR A 190 0.15 13.80 -6.89
C THR A 190 0.88 15.10 -7.12
N VAL A 191 2.15 15.14 -6.69
CA VAL A 191 3.08 16.23 -6.96
C VAL A 191 4.21 15.69 -7.83
N ILE A 192 4.46 16.34 -8.97
CA ILE A 192 5.58 15.99 -9.85
C ILE A 192 6.84 16.64 -9.32
N LEU A 193 7.90 15.86 -9.14
CA LEU A 193 9.21 16.32 -8.73
C LEU A 193 10.23 16.05 -9.83
N PHE A 194 10.73 17.12 -10.43
CA PHE A 194 11.76 17.02 -11.44
C PHE A 194 13.15 16.82 -10.83
N THR A 195 13.90 15.86 -11.35
CA THR A 195 15.28 15.58 -10.95
C THR A 195 16.24 15.75 -12.12
N HIS A 196 17.50 15.98 -11.81
CA HIS A 196 18.50 16.39 -12.78
C HIS A 196 19.64 15.38 -12.83
N ASP A 197 20.07 14.95 -14.02
CA ASP A 197 21.46 14.54 -14.22
C ASP A 197 22.26 15.82 -14.44
N ASP A 198 23.45 15.96 -13.87
CA ASP A 198 24.26 17.19 -13.68
C ASP A 198 24.60 18.02 -14.96
N GLY A 199 23.93 17.79 -16.10
CA GLY A 199 24.15 18.38 -17.42
C GLY A 199 23.33 19.60 -17.85
N LEU A 200 22.19 19.95 -17.23
CA LEU A 200 21.48 21.21 -17.55
C LEU A 200 22.12 22.39 -16.81
N LYS A 201 22.72 23.24 -17.62
CA LYS A 201 23.08 24.61 -17.25
C LYS A 201 21.80 25.36 -16.94
N GLU A 202 21.78 26.10 -15.83
CA GLU A 202 20.75 27.06 -15.38
C GLU A 202 19.74 27.48 -16.47
N GLN A 203 18.71 26.66 -16.69
CA GLN A 203 17.59 26.95 -17.57
C GLN A 203 16.32 26.61 -16.81
N SER A 204 15.35 27.53 -16.84
CA SER A 204 14.02 27.29 -16.28
C SER A 204 13.32 26.20 -17.08
N ILE A 205 12.73 25.23 -16.38
CA ILE A 205 11.76 24.32 -16.96
C ILE A 205 10.46 25.12 -17.10
N GLU A 206 10.05 25.40 -18.34
CA GLU A 206 8.82 26.14 -18.68
C GLU A 206 7.78 25.20 -19.31
#